data_AF-A0A846DG60-F1
#
_entry.id   AF-A0A846DG60-F1
#
_cell.length_a   1.000
_cell.length_b   1.000
_cell.length_c   1.000
_cell.angle_alpha   90.00
_cell.angle_beta   90.00
_cell.angle_gamma   90.00
#
_symmetry.space_group_name_H-M   'P 1'
#
loop_
_entity.id
_entity.type
_entity.pdbx_description
1 polymer ?
#
loop_
_entity_poly.entity_id
_entity_poly.type
_entity_poly.pdbx_seq_one_letter_code
_entity_poly.pdbx_strand_id
1 'polypeptide(L)'
;MLEFKRRQFLQFAGSTLAAIGLSQLDLIRQANQYNRVVAQNTRGKLALLVGINNYPIGISSLRGCLNDVQMQYELLVHRYGFNPKDIRIVTDDFFRAINFY
;
A
#
# COMPACT_ATOMS: atom_id res chain seq x y z
N MET A 1 19.07 54.41 -5.60
CA MET A 1 19.32 53.48 -4.47
C MET A 1 17.96 53.25 -3.80
N LEU A 2 17.44 52.02 -3.85
CA LEU A 2 16.08 51.71 -3.36
C LEU A 2 16.05 51.78 -1.82
N GLU A 3 15.33 52.75 -1.26
CA GLU A 3 15.10 52.85 0.19
C GLU A 3 14.09 51.78 0.65
N PHE A 4 14.59 50.67 1.20
CA PHE A 4 13.75 49.67 1.84
C PHE A 4 13.18 50.21 3.16
N LYS A 5 11.87 50.50 3.21
CA LYS A 5 11.21 50.92 4.45
C LYS A 5 11.08 49.74 5.41
N ARG A 6 11.67 49.86 6.60
CA ARG A 6 11.61 48.88 7.70
C ARG A 6 10.20 48.37 8.00
N ARG A 7 9.19 49.22 7.86
CA ARG A 7 7.77 48.87 8.05
C ARG A 7 7.27 47.82 7.05
N GLN A 8 7.70 47.89 5.79
CA GLN A 8 7.30 46.93 4.75
C GLN A 8 7.97 45.57 5.00
N PHE A 9 9.22 45.57 5.47
CA PHE A 9 9.91 44.35 5.90
C PHE A 9 9.18 43.67 7.07
N LEU A 10 8.77 44.42 8.08
CA LEU A 10 8.03 43.86 9.23
C LEU A 10 6.66 43.32 8.84
N GLN A 11 5.94 44.03 7.96
CA GLN A 11 4.65 43.56 7.44
C GLN A 11 4.81 42.26 6.63
N PHE A 12 5.85 42.20 5.80
CA PHE A 12 6.17 41.02 4.99
C PHE A 12 6.65 39.83 5.84
N ALA A 13 7.54 40.06 6.81
CA ALA A 13 8.02 39.02 7.71
C ALA A 13 6.87 38.47 8.57
N GLY A 14 6.02 39.35 9.12
CA GLY A 14 4.86 38.96 9.90
C GLY A 14 3.84 38.15 9.10
N SER A 15 3.51 38.57 7.87
CA SER A 15 2.56 37.84 7.03
C SER A 15 3.11 36.49 6.57
N THR A 16 4.39 36.42 6.21
CA THR A 16 5.04 35.18 5.80
C THR A 16 5.10 34.17 6.95
N LEU A 17 5.45 34.61 8.16
CA LEU A 17 5.47 33.75 9.34
C LEU A 17 4.06 33.26 9.73
N ALA A 18 3.04 34.13 9.63
CA ALA A 18 1.66 33.75 9.88
C ALA A 18 1.16 32.71 8.85
N ALA A 19 1.47 32.89 7.57
CA ALA A 19 1.10 31.94 6.52
C ALA A 19 1.77 30.57 6.73
N ILE A 20 3.04 30.54 7.15
CA ILE A 20 3.77 29.30 7.47
C ILE A 20 3.20 28.63 8.73
N GLY A 21 2.87 29.40 9.78
CA GLY A 21 2.27 28.86 11.00
C GLY A 21 0.86 28.29 10.77
N LEU A 22 0.05 28.96 9.94
CA LEU A 22 -1.28 28.50 9.57
C LEU A 22 -1.25 27.29 8.63
N SER A 23 -0.31 27.25 7.67
CA SER A 23 -0.20 26.11 6.74
C SER A 23 0.16 24.81 7.45
N GLN A 24 0.95 24.86 8.53
CA GLN A 24 1.22 23.66 9.36
C GLN A 24 -0.05 23.09 9.99
N LEU A 25 -1.00 23.94 10.41
CA LEU A 25 -2.27 23.47 11.02
C LEU A 25 -3.17 22.80 9.98
N ASP A 26 -3.25 23.34 8.77
CA ASP A 26 -4.02 22.73 7.68
C ASP A 26 -3.40 21.41 7.22
N LEU A 27 -2.06 21.34 7.15
CA LEU A 27 -1.33 20.10 6.86
C LEU A 27 -1.56 19.03 7.93
N ILE A 28 -1.57 19.38 9.22
CA ILE A 28 -1.85 18.44 10.32
C ILE A 28 -3.30 17.93 10.25
N ARG A 29 -4.28 18.80 9.94
CA ARG A 29 -5.68 18.39 9.75
C ARG A 29 -5.83 17.44 8.56
N GLN A 30 -5.15 17.72 7.45
CA GLN A 30 -5.16 16.86 6.26
C GLN A 30 -4.45 15.52 6.50
N ALA A 31 -3.32 15.52 7.21
CA ALA A 31 -2.61 14.30 7.61
C ALA A 31 -3.46 13.42 8.53
N ASN A 32 -4.22 14.00 9.46
CA ASN A 32 -5.15 13.27 10.32
C ASN A 32 -6.32 12.65 9.56
N GLN A 33 -6.81 13.29 8.49
CA GLN A 33 -7.82 12.71 7.61
C GLN A 33 -7.25 11.57 6.76
N TYR A 34 -6.01 11.70 6.26
CA TYR A 34 -5.32 10.64 5.52
C TYR A 34 -5.08 9.40 6.40
N ASN A 35 -4.62 9.60 7.64
CA ASN A 35 -4.50 8.54 8.64
C ASN A 35 -5.85 7.89 8.98
N ARG A 36 -6.96 8.61 8.91
CA ARG A 36 -8.31 8.03 9.11
C ARG A 36 -8.76 7.15 7.97
N VAL A 37 -8.45 7.48 6.70
CA VAL A 37 -8.78 6.58 5.57
C VAL A 37 -7.90 5.33 5.57
N VAL A 38 -6.63 5.47 5.94
CA VAL A 38 -5.71 4.32 6.14
C VAL A 38 -6.13 3.47 7.35
N ALA A 39 -6.52 4.09 8.47
CA ALA A 39 -6.94 3.38 9.68
C ALA A 39 -8.38 2.82 9.62
N GLN A 40 -9.26 3.37 8.77
CA GLN A 40 -10.62 2.83 8.56
C GLN A 40 -10.63 1.56 7.70
N ASN A 41 -9.50 1.18 7.08
CA ASN A 41 -9.36 -0.12 6.44
C ASN A 41 -8.85 -1.20 7.41
N THR A 42 -9.47 -1.31 8.59
CA THR A 42 -9.44 -2.54 9.40
C THR A 42 -10.43 -3.58 8.86
N ARG A 43 -10.70 -3.58 7.55
CA ARG A 43 -11.01 -4.85 6.88
C ARG A 43 -9.73 -5.66 6.97
N GLY A 44 -9.83 -6.91 7.44
CA GLY A 44 -8.69 -7.80 7.62
C GLY A 44 -7.74 -7.79 6.42
N LYS A 45 -6.45 -8.01 6.65
CA LYS A 45 -5.46 -8.04 5.57
C LYS A 45 -5.82 -9.18 4.60
N LEU A 46 -6.16 -8.84 3.36
CA LEU A 46 -6.53 -9.79 2.29
C LEU A 46 -5.34 -10.02 1.36
N ALA A 47 -5.11 -11.27 0.94
CA ALA A 47 -4.10 -11.61 -0.06
C ALA A 47 -4.61 -12.61 -1.09
N LEU A 48 -4.09 -12.49 -2.32
CA LEU A 48 -4.27 -13.48 -3.39
C LEU A 48 -2.88 -13.95 -3.83
N LEU A 49 -2.60 -15.24 -3.68
CA LEU A 49 -1.37 -15.87 -4.13
C LEU A 49 -1.66 -16.72 -5.36
N VAL A 50 -0.87 -16.55 -6.43
CA VAL A 50 -1.05 -17.26 -7.70
C VAL A 50 0.26 -17.96 -8.07
N GLY A 51 0.21 -19.26 -8.30
CA GLY A 51 1.38 -20.07 -8.68
C GLY A 51 1.04 -21.03 -9.82
N ILE A 52 1.63 -20.80 -11.00
CA ILE A 52 1.38 -21.52 -12.24
C ILE A 52 2.70 -22.15 -12.69
N ASN A 53 2.75 -23.48 -12.74
CA ASN A 53 3.85 -24.27 -13.29
C ASN A 53 3.47 -24.88 -14.65
N ASN A 54 2.20 -25.23 -14.84
CA ASN A 54 1.71 -25.97 -15.99
C ASN A 54 1.20 -25.04 -17.11
N TYR A 55 2.15 -24.52 -17.89
CA TYR A 55 1.85 -23.73 -19.08
C TYR A 55 1.51 -24.61 -20.28
N PRO A 56 0.70 -24.11 -21.24
CA PRO A 56 0.33 -24.86 -22.44
C PRO A 56 1.55 -25.28 -23.28
N ILE A 57 1.32 -26.30 -24.10
CA ILE A 57 2.33 -26.91 -24.98
C ILE A 57 3.01 -25.84 -25.84
N GLY A 58 4.35 -25.83 -25.83
CA GLY A 58 5.17 -24.83 -26.50
C GLY A 58 5.80 -23.80 -25.56
N ILE A 59 5.38 -23.77 -24.29
CA ILE A 59 6.04 -23.00 -23.23
C ILE A 59 6.68 -23.98 -22.25
N SER A 60 7.96 -23.77 -21.92
CA SER A 60 8.66 -24.60 -20.93
C SER A 60 7.97 -24.52 -19.58
N SER A 61 7.63 -25.67 -18.99
CA SER A 61 7.08 -25.71 -17.64
C SER A 61 8.04 -25.05 -16.65
N LEU A 62 7.54 -24.05 -15.93
CA LEU A 62 8.29 -23.43 -14.85
C LEU A 62 8.25 -24.37 -13.64
N ARG A 63 9.38 -24.48 -12.96
CA ARG A 63 9.50 -25.25 -11.71
C ARG A 63 9.76 -24.25 -10.60
N GLY A 64 8.94 -24.31 -9.55
CA GLY A 64 9.17 -23.55 -8.33
C GLY A 64 8.07 -22.55 -7.97
N CYS A 65 7.16 -22.20 -8.89
CA CYS A 65 6.13 -21.19 -8.60
C CYS A 65 5.19 -21.62 -7.45
N LEU A 66 4.94 -22.92 -7.29
CA LEU A 66 4.20 -23.46 -6.14
C LEU A 66 4.96 -23.33 -4.82
N ASN A 67 6.28 -23.54 -4.85
CA ASN A 67 7.14 -23.35 -3.68
C ASN A 67 7.21 -21.86 -3.30
N ASP A 68 7.27 -20.97 -4.29
CA ASP A 68 7.24 -19.52 -4.07
C ASP A 68 5.92 -19.07 -3.43
N VAL A 69 4.79 -19.60 -3.89
CA VAL A 69 3.47 -19.38 -3.27
C VAL A 69 3.46 -19.83 -1.81
N GLN A 70 4.01 -21.02 -1.52
CA GLN A 70 4.08 -21.52 -0.16
C GLN A 70 4.95 -20.63 0.73
N MET A 71 6.15 -20.25 0.28
CA MET A 71 7.03 -19.36 1.04
C MET A 71 6.38 -18.00 1.30
N GLN A 72 5.66 -17.45 0.32
CA GLN A 72 4.92 -16.19 0.50
C GLN A 72 3.77 -16.34 1.49
N TYR A 73 3.03 -17.45 1.44
CA TYR A 73 1.97 -17.75 2.41
C TYR A 73 2.50 -17.76 3.84
N GLU A 74 3.59 -18.48 4.10
CA GLU A 74 4.22 -18.57 5.41
C GLU A 74 4.63 -17.19 5.94
N LEU A 75 5.21 -16.34 5.08
CA LEU A 75 5.56 -14.96 5.45
C LEU A 75 4.33 -14.12 5.78
N LEU A 76 3.28 -14.19 4.96
CA LEU A 76 2.06 -13.41 5.17
C LEU A 76 1.39 -13.77 6.50
N VAL A 77 1.28 -15.06 6.81
CA VAL A 77 0.65 -15.53 8.05
C VAL A 77 1.53 -15.24 9.26
N HIS A 78 2.77 -15.72 9.26
CA HIS A 78 3.59 -15.76 10.47
C HIS A 78 4.36 -14.48 10.74
N ARG A 79 4.71 -13.72 9.70
CA ARG A 79 5.48 -12.48 9.86
C ARG A 79 4.62 -11.24 9.74
N TYR A 80 3.66 -11.23 8.82
CA TYR A 80 2.83 -10.07 8.57
C TYR A 80 1.44 -10.13 9.21
N GLY A 81 1.09 -11.24 9.89
CA GLY A 81 -0.14 -11.36 10.67
C GLY A 81 -1.41 -11.32 9.83
N PHE A 82 -1.36 -11.84 8.60
CA PHE A 82 -2.57 -12.08 7.81
C PHE A 82 -3.35 -13.23 8.45
N ASN A 83 -4.68 -13.11 8.47
CA ASN A 83 -5.53 -14.23 8.83
C ASN A 83 -5.54 -15.23 7.67
N PRO A 84 -5.21 -16.52 7.90
CA PRO A 84 -5.26 -17.55 6.86
C PRO A 84 -6.56 -17.60 6.06
N LYS A 85 -7.71 -17.25 6.67
CA LYS A 85 -9.02 -17.22 6.02
C LYS A 85 -9.17 -16.12 4.97
N ASP A 86 -8.33 -15.09 5.08
CA ASP A 86 -8.30 -13.91 4.21
C ASP A 86 -7.27 -14.04 3.08
N ILE A 87 -6.60 -15.20 2.98
CA ILE A 87 -5.64 -15.50 1.92
C ILE A 87 -6.25 -16.52 0.95
N ARG A 88 -6.39 -16.12 -0.31
CA ARG A 88 -6.81 -17.02 -1.39
C ARG A 88 -5.60 -17.49 -2.18
N ILE A 89 -5.47 -18.79 -2.41
CA ILE A 89 -4.41 -19.38 -3.21
C ILE A 89 -5.03 -19.95 -4.48
N VAL A 90 -4.43 -19.65 -5.64
CA VAL A 90 -4.80 -20.16 -6.95
C VAL A 90 -3.58 -20.82 -7.57
N THR A 91 -3.72 -22.11 -7.89
CA THR A 91 -2.69 -22.92 -8.55
C THR A 91 -3.27 -23.64 -9.76
N ASP A 92 -2.42 -24.22 -10.60
CA ASP A 92 -2.85 -25.04 -11.74
C ASP A 92 -3.86 -26.12 -11.33
N ASP A 93 -3.57 -26.82 -10.23
CA ASP A 93 -4.41 -27.89 -9.70
C ASP A 93 -5.78 -27.38 -9.23
N PHE A 94 -5.80 -26.16 -8.67
CA PHE A 94 -7.04 -25.49 -8.27
C PHE A 94 -7.90 -25.16 -9.51
N PHE A 95 -7.30 -24.72 -10.61
CA PHE A 95 -8.02 -24.45 -11.86
C PHE A 95 -8.53 -25.75 -12.52
N ARG A 96 -7.81 -26.87 -12.35
CA ARG A 96 -8.26 -28.19 -12.79
C ARG A 96 -9.51 -28.64 -12.03
N ALA A 97 -9.57 -28.42 -10.71
CA ALA A 97 -10.72 -28.83 -9.89
C ALA A 97 -12.03 -28.09 -10.22
N ILE A 98 -11.97 -26.90 -10.82
CA ILE A 98 -13.16 -26.13 -11.23
C ILE A 98 -13.68 -26.54 -12.61
N ASN A 99 -12.83 -27.13 -13.46
CA ASN A 99 -13.17 -27.54 -14.83
C ASN A 99 -13.56 -29.02 -14.95
N PHE A 100 -13.92 -29.69 -13.83
CA PHE A 100 -14.44 -31.06 -13.81
C PHE A 100 -15.95 -31.16 -13.52
N TYR A 101 -16.70 -30.07 -13.70
CA TYR A 101 -18.16 -30.06 -13.78
C TYR A 101 -18.62 -29.47 -15.11
#